data_AF-A0A6A3CBI0-F1
#
_entry.id   AF-A0A6A3CBI0-F1
#
_cell.length_a   1.000
_cell.length_b   1.000
_cell.length_c   1.000
_cell.angle_alpha   90.00
_cell.angle_beta   90.00
_cell.angle_gamma   90.00
#
_symmetry.space_group_name_H-M   'P 1'
#
loop_
_entity.id
_entity.type
_entity.pdbx_description
1 polymer ?
#
loop_
_entity_poly.entity_id
_entity_poly.type
_entity_poly.pdbx_seq_one_letter_code
_entity_poly.pdbx_strand_id
1 'polypeptide(L)'
;MTTVNVNAPQVTNNGGGSKPFKILIGYDPHEDEAYEKGLYWRQRNEFESTEFSFSRFLTPYLANYQGWAMFVDCDFLYLADIDELKELIDEKYAVITKRAPEVVNNQTGAFLHRFQWLEDGEIGSFPFVWNFLEGHNKVDKNDPKTTPKAIHYTRGGPWFEAWKNCEFVDLWLKHLGDYTKEKKSNAS
;
A
#
# COMPACT_ATOMS: atom_id res chain seq x y z
N MET A 1 44.31 -12.45 -1.28
CA MET A 1 43.73 -13.80 -1.26
C MET A 1 42.51 -13.76 -0.36
N THR A 2 41.40 -14.15 -0.95
CA THR A 2 40.01 -13.93 -0.54
C THR A 2 39.61 -14.80 0.64
N THR A 3 38.88 -14.23 1.60
CA THR A 3 37.68 -14.85 2.22
C THR A 3 36.99 -13.80 3.10
N VAL A 4 35.84 -13.29 2.66
CA VAL A 4 34.77 -12.91 3.58
C VAL A 4 33.52 -13.61 3.10
N ASN A 5 33.09 -14.54 3.93
CA ASN A 5 31.93 -15.40 3.77
C ASN A 5 30.69 -14.55 4.07
N VAL A 6 29.98 -14.08 3.05
CA VAL A 6 28.61 -13.60 3.22
C VAL A 6 27.68 -14.77 2.93
N ASN A 7 27.33 -15.49 3.99
CA ASN A 7 26.24 -16.45 3.99
C ASN A 7 24.97 -15.70 3.58
N ALA A 8 24.56 -15.83 2.32
CA ALA A 8 23.17 -15.64 1.95
C ALA A 8 22.32 -16.60 2.81
N PRO A 9 21.19 -16.16 3.39
CA PRO A 9 20.33 -17.07 4.13
C PRO A 9 19.88 -18.19 3.19
N GLN A 10 20.28 -19.41 3.50
CA GLN A 10 19.78 -20.60 2.84
C GLN A 10 18.29 -20.72 3.20
N VAL A 11 17.41 -20.52 2.23
CA VAL A 11 15.97 -20.75 2.39
C VAL A 11 15.77 -22.26 2.46
N THR A 12 15.69 -22.79 3.67
CA THR A 12 15.28 -24.17 3.93
C THR A 12 13.77 -24.27 3.76
N ASN A 13 13.32 -24.87 2.65
CA ASN A 13 11.92 -25.22 2.46
C ASN A 13 11.59 -26.43 3.34
N ASN A 14 10.94 -26.20 4.47
CA ASN A 14 10.35 -27.24 5.29
C ASN A 14 8.93 -26.83 5.73
N GLY A 15 7.92 -27.56 5.25
CA GLY A 15 6.58 -27.61 5.84
C GLY A 15 5.54 -26.69 5.20
N GLY A 16 4.41 -27.29 4.80
CA GLY A 16 3.26 -26.63 4.19
C GLY A 16 2.47 -25.74 5.17
N GLY A 17 3.02 -24.57 5.48
CA GLY A 17 2.27 -23.43 6.02
C GLY A 17 2.03 -22.42 4.90
N SER A 18 0.83 -21.83 4.83
CA SER A 18 0.57 -20.69 3.94
C SER A 18 1.62 -19.60 4.20
N LYS A 19 2.22 -19.04 3.14
CA LYS A 19 3.11 -17.89 3.28
C LYS A 19 2.39 -16.77 4.07
N PRO A 20 3.07 -16.06 4.99
CA PRO A 20 2.44 -14.97 5.72
C PRO A 20 2.02 -13.85 4.78
N PHE A 21 0.89 -13.20 5.07
CA PHE A 21 0.44 -11.98 4.42
C PHE A 21 0.40 -10.86 5.47
N LYS A 22 1.26 -9.86 5.33
CA LYS A 22 1.40 -8.75 6.29
C LYS A 22 0.79 -7.48 5.70
N ILE A 23 0.07 -6.72 6.53
CA ILE A 23 -0.42 -5.40 6.17
C ILE A 23 0.41 -4.38 6.94
N LEU A 24 1.07 -3.48 6.23
CA LEU A 24 1.85 -2.39 6.78
C LEU A 24 1.12 -1.09 6.44
N ILE A 25 0.67 -0.39 7.47
CA ILE A 25 0.02 0.91 7.31
C ILE A 25 1.12 1.97 7.30
N GLY A 26 1.10 2.80 6.27
CA GLY A 26 1.94 3.98 6.10
C GLY A 26 1.67 4.94 7.24
N TYR A 27 2.58 4.90 8.20
CA TYR A 27 2.95 5.87 9.22
C TYR A 27 3.80 5.06 10.21
N ASP A 28 5.10 4.93 9.93
CA ASP A 28 6.02 4.28 10.86
C ASP A 28 6.85 5.37 11.56
N PRO A 29 6.62 5.64 12.86
CA PRO A 29 7.46 6.56 13.62
C PRO A 29 8.92 6.09 13.74
N HIS A 30 9.24 4.85 13.32
CA HIS A 30 10.59 4.29 13.25
C HIS A 30 11.26 4.51 11.88
N GLU A 31 10.71 5.30 10.96
CA GLU A 31 11.43 5.71 9.73
C GLU A 31 12.79 6.34 10.05
N ASP A 32 12.89 7.08 11.16
CA ASP A 32 14.13 7.64 11.68
C ASP A 32 15.16 6.53 12.01
N GLU A 33 14.73 5.38 12.55
CA GLU A 33 15.64 4.27 12.83
C GLU A 33 16.20 3.62 11.56
N ALA A 34 15.43 3.60 10.47
CA ALA A 34 15.89 3.06 9.19
C ALA A 34 16.97 3.97 8.56
N TYR A 35 16.83 5.29 8.73
CA TYR A 35 17.86 6.26 8.41
C TYR A 35 19.10 6.10 9.31
N GLU A 36 18.92 6.00 10.63
CA GLU A 36 20.03 5.81 11.59
C GLU A 36 20.82 4.52 11.34
N LYS A 37 20.13 3.43 10.96
CA LYS A 37 20.76 2.14 10.64
C LYS A 37 21.40 2.11 9.25
N GLY A 38 21.34 3.20 8.48
CA GLY A 38 21.90 3.29 7.14
C GLY A 38 21.25 2.34 6.12
N LEU A 39 20.04 1.86 6.42
CA LEU A 39 19.28 0.97 5.53
C LEU A 39 18.74 1.73 4.31
N TYR A 40 18.73 3.05 4.38
CA TYR A 40 18.33 3.96 3.31
C TYR A 40 19.17 5.25 3.37
N TRP A 41 19.69 5.72 2.23
CA TRP A 41 20.38 7.01 2.13
C TRP A 41 19.94 7.77 0.87
N ARG A 42 19.59 9.06 1.00
CA ARG A 42 19.29 9.94 -0.14
C ARG A 42 19.40 11.43 0.24
N GLN A 43 19.85 12.27 -0.68
CA GLN A 43 19.76 13.74 -0.54
C GLN A 43 18.29 14.17 -0.71
N ARG A 44 17.74 14.87 0.29
CA ARG A 44 16.43 15.54 0.19
C ARG A 44 16.45 16.59 -0.92
N ASN A 45 15.37 16.69 -1.69
CA ASN A 45 15.19 17.75 -2.68
C ASN A 45 13.81 18.42 -2.58
N GLU A 46 13.70 19.66 -3.09
CA GLU A 46 12.55 20.55 -2.92
C GLU A 46 11.24 20.05 -3.58
N PHE A 47 11.28 18.92 -4.29
CA PHE A 47 10.15 18.31 -4.98
C PHE A 47 9.56 17.09 -4.25
N GLU A 48 9.99 16.81 -3.02
CA GLU A 48 9.48 15.69 -2.23
C GLU A 48 8.15 16.04 -1.56
N SER A 49 7.08 15.35 -1.97
CA SER A 49 5.81 15.31 -1.24
C SER A 49 5.98 14.41 -0.01
N THR A 50 6.46 15.03 1.08
CA THR A 50 6.55 14.54 2.48
C THR A 50 7.42 13.31 2.76
N GLU A 51 7.94 13.22 4.00
CA GLU A 51 8.76 12.10 4.54
C GLU A 51 8.08 10.73 4.34
N PHE A 52 6.75 10.75 4.30
CA PHE A 52 5.81 9.63 4.12
C PHE A 52 6.02 8.75 2.88
N SER A 53 6.67 9.26 1.82
CA SER A 53 6.67 8.56 0.53
C SER A 53 7.57 7.31 0.47
N PHE A 54 8.42 7.06 1.47
CA PHE A 54 9.52 6.09 1.34
C PHE A 54 9.40 4.80 2.17
N SER A 55 8.60 4.76 3.25
CA SER A 55 8.35 3.50 3.99
C SER A 55 7.85 2.36 3.10
N ARG A 56 7.15 2.67 2.00
CA ARG A 56 6.74 1.67 1.00
C ARG A 56 7.91 0.85 0.45
N PHE A 57 9.11 1.43 0.31
CA PHE A 57 10.32 0.74 -0.17
C PHE A 57 10.95 -0.15 0.90
N LEU A 58 10.67 0.12 2.17
CA LEU A 58 11.09 -0.71 3.30
C LEU A 58 10.16 -1.90 3.53
N THR A 59 9.03 -1.99 2.82
CA THR A 59 8.05 -3.08 2.96
C THR A 59 8.68 -4.47 2.97
N PRO A 60 9.59 -4.85 2.04
CA PRO A 60 10.26 -6.15 2.10
C PRO A 60 11.07 -6.34 3.38
N TYR A 61 11.79 -5.31 3.81
CA TYR A 61 12.61 -5.34 5.03
C TYR A 61 11.73 -5.47 6.29
N LEU A 62 10.69 -4.65 6.43
CA LEU A 62 9.73 -4.70 7.55
C LEU A 62 8.97 -6.03 7.60
N ALA A 63 8.78 -6.66 6.45
CA ALA A 63 8.20 -8.00 6.35
C ALA A 63 9.21 -9.13 6.65
N ASN A 64 10.48 -8.84 6.97
CA ASN A 64 11.58 -9.79 7.10
C ASN A 64 11.81 -10.64 5.84
N TYR A 65 11.48 -10.11 4.66
CA TYR A 65 11.55 -10.82 3.38
C TYR A 65 10.77 -12.15 3.38
N GLN A 66 9.70 -12.24 4.19
CA GLN A 66 8.89 -13.44 4.31
C GLN A 66 7.47 -13.21 3.80
N GLY A 67 7.06 -14.04 2.85
CA GLY A 67 5.71 -14.04 2.30
C GLY A 67 5.38 -12.75 1.55
N TRP A 68 4.09 -12.42 1.54
CA TRP A 68 3.57 -11.23 0.89
C TRP A 68 3.35 -10.11 1.91
N ALA A 69 3.61 -8.88 1.49
CA ALA A 69 3.34 -7.71 2.31
C ALA A 69 2.67 -6.63 1.47
N MET A 70 1.61 -6.05 2.02
CA MET A 70 0.87 -4.93 1.43
C MET A 70 1.18 -3.67 2.21
N PHE A 71 1.64 -2.64 1.51
CA PHE A 71 1.74 -1.29 2.03
C PHE A 71 0.44 -0.52 1.73
N VAL A 72 -0.09 0.20 2.72
CA VAL A 72 -1.36 0.94 2.63
C VAL A 72 -1.23 2.30 3.28
N ASP A 73 -1.63 3.38 2.62
CA ASP A 73 -1.63 4.72 3.25
C ASP A 73 -2.67 4.81 4.39
N CYS A 74 -2.46 5.70 5.37
CA CYS A 74 -3.35 5.82 6.54
C CYS A 74 -4.70 6.49 6.26
N ASP A 75 -4.88 7.01 5.05
CA ASP A 75 -6.07 7.74 4.57
C ASP A 75 -6.96 6.87 3.66
N PHE A 76 -7.03 5.57 3.94
CA PHE A 76 -7.92 4.62 3.29
C PHE A 76 -9.18 4.30 4.10
N LEU A 77 -10.28 4.03 3.40
CA LEU A 77 -11.48 3.39 3.92
C LEU A 77 -11.78 2.12 3.13
N TYR A 78 -11.69 0.96 3.78
CA TYR A 78 -12.01 -0.34 3.20
C TYR A 78 -13.50 -0.64 3.36
N LEU A 79 -14.14 -1.06 2.26
CA LEU A 79 -15.57 -1.39 2.16
C LEU A 79 -15.82 -2.88 1.87
N ALA A 80 -14.79 -3.61 1.49
CA ALA A 80 -14.79 -5.05 1.23
C ALA A 80 -13.79 -5.76 2.16
N ASP A 81 -13.90 -7.08 2.24
CA ASP A 81 -12.99 -7.90 3.03
C ASP A 81 -11.59 -7.90 2.38
N ILE A 82 -10.58 -7.46 3.13
CA ILE A 82 -9.19 -7.39 2.66
C ILE A 82 -8.68 -8.78 2.26
N ASP A 83 -9.24 -9.87 2.77
CA ASP A 83 -8.83 -11.22 2.36
C ASP A 83 -9.06 -11.49 0.88
N GLU A 84 -10.01 -10.81 0.22
CA GLU A 84 -10.20 -10.88 -1.23
C GLU A 84 -8.96 -10.38 -2.03
N LEU A 85 -8.12 -9.51 -1.45
CA LEU A 85 -6.86 -9.10 -2.10
C LEU A 85 -5.86 -10.24 -2.18
N LYS A 86 -5.92 -11.21 -1.25
CA LYS A 86 -5.03 -12.39 -1.28
C LYS A 86 -5.30 -13.26 -2.51
N GLU A 87 -6.53 -13.26 -3.00
CA GLU A 87 -6.92 -13.99 -4.22
C GLU A 87 -6.34 -13.37 -5.50
N LEU A 88 -5.92 -12.09 -5.42
CA LEU A 88 -5.31 -11.36 -6.54
C LEU A 88 -3.78 -11.51 -6.59
N ILE A 89 -3.19 -12.21 -5.62
CA ILE A 89 -1.77 -12.48 -5.58
C ILE A 89 -1.41 -13.49 -6.65
N ASP A 90 -0.41 -13.14 -7.46
CA ASP A 90 0.19 -14.04 -8.44
C ASP A 90 1.72 -14.01 -8.25
N GLU A 91 2.26 -15.18 -7.90
CA GLU A 91 3.68 -15.40 -7.62
C GLU A 91 4.60 -15.16 -8.83
N LYS A 92 4.02 -14.97 -10.02
CA LYS A 92 4.74 -14.47 -11.19
C LYS A 92 5.28 -13.05 -10.99
N TYR A 93 4.57 -12.20 -10.24
CA TYR A 93 4.94 -10.80 -10.08
C TYR A 93 5.77 -10.57 -8.81
N ALA A 94 6.78 -9.72 -8.90
CA ALA A 94 7.56 -9.29 -7.75
C ALA A 94 6.82 -8.20 -6.92
N VAL A 95 6.00 -7.40 -7.59
CA VAL A 95 5.16 -6.36 -6.96
C VAL A 95 3.85 -6.23 -7.71
N ILE A 96 2.76 -5.95 -6.99
CA ILE A 96 1.44 -5.69 -7.57
C ILE A 96 1.02 -4.28 -7.13
N THR A 97 0.68 -3.43 -8.10
CA THR A 97 0.36 -2.03 -7.84
C THR A 97 -0.91 -1.61 -8.60
N LYS A 98 -1.46 -0.44 -8.29
CA LYS A 98 -2.50 0.15 -9.13
C LYS A 98 -1.89 0.42 -10.51
N ARG A 99 -2.59 0.01 -11.57
CA ARG A 99 -2.21 0.35 -12.95
C ARG A 99 -2.21 1.89 -13.12
N ALA A 100 -1.07 2.47 -13.46
CA ALA A 100 -1.01 3.85 -13.92
C ALA A 100 -1.77 3.94 -15.27
N PRO A 101 -2.63 4.95 -15.49
CA PRO A 101 -3.26 5.12 -16.80
C PRO A 101 -2.17 5.26 -17.87
N GLU A 102 -2.42 4.74 -19.08
CA GLU A 102 -1.50 4.77 -20.22
C GLU A 102 -0.94 6.16 -20.56
N VAL A 103 -1.50 7.24 -20.01
CA VAL A 103 -1.01 8.62 -20.19
C VAL A 103 0.30 8.89 -19.42
N VAL A 104 0.71 8.00 -18.51
CA VAL A 104 2.06 7.98 -17.92
C VAL A 104 3.02 7.07 -18.72
N ASN A 105 2.71 6.71 -19.98
CA ASN A 105 3.49 5.77 -20.81
C ASN A 105 4.73 6.33 -21.51
N ASN A 106 5.32 7.45 -21.08
CA ASN A 106 6.69 7.74 -21.50
C ASN A 106 7.74 7.16 -20.54
N GLN A 107 7.32 6.46 -19.48
CA GLN A 107 8.19 5.95 -18.43
C GLN A 107 7.72 4.57 -17.96
N THR A 108 8.66 3.69 -17.58
CA THR A 108 8.37 2.30 -17.16
C THR A 108 7.67 2.26 -15.80
N GLY A 109 7.00 1.14 -15.46
CA GLY A 109 6.45 0.93 -14.11
C GLY A 109 7.55 0.96 -13.05
N ALA A 110 8.73 0.47 -13.43
CA ALA A 110 9.99 0.60 -12.72
C ALA A 110 10.36 2.05 -12.40
N PHE A 111 10.16 2.98 -13.35
CA PHE A 111 10.43 4.41 -13.17
C PHE A 111 9.40 5.07 -12.27
N LEU A 112 8.11 4.81 -12.48
CA LEU A 112 7.02 5.46 -11.75
C LEU A 112 6.98 5.09 -10.27
N HIS A 113 7.21 3.82 -9.98
CA HIS A 113 7.29 3.33 -8.61
C HIS A 113 8.72 3.33 -8.07
N ARG A 114 9.69 3.85 -8.83
CA ARG A 114 11.13 3.83 -8.53
C ARG A 114 11.70 2.43 -8.26
N PHE A 115 10.96 1.39 -8.63
CA PHE A 115 11.43 0.01 -8.69
C PHE A 115 12.27 -0.24 -9.93
N GLN A 116 13.26 0.62 -10.21
CA GLN A 116 14.08 0.58 -11.43
C GLN A 116 14.87 -0.73 -11.61
N TRP A 117 14.90 -1.57 -10.59
CA TRP A 117 15.49 -2.91 -10.60
C TRP A 117 14.56 -4.01 -11.12
N LEU A 118 13.27 -3.72 -11.34
CA LEU A 118 12.29 -4.66 -11.89
C LEU A 118 12.03 -4.41 -13.37
N GLU A 119 11.82 -5.48 -14.12
CA GLU A 119 11.28 -5.41 -15.47
C GLU A 119 9.75 -5.21 -15.43
N ASP A 120 9.17 -4.55 -16.43
CA ASP A 120 7.72 -4.27 -16.46
C ASP A 120 6.87 -5.58 -16.41
N GLY A 121 7.40 -6.69 -16.91
CA GLY A 121 6.75 -8.01 -16.84
C GLY A 121 6.67 -8.62 -15.43
N GLU A 122 7.47 -8.10 -14.50
CA GLU A 122 7.49 -8.49 -13.08
C GLU A 122 6.54 -7.64 -12.22
N ILE A 123 5.89 -6.64 -12.82
CA ILE A 123 4.96 -5.72 -12.15
C ILE A 123 3.51 -6.11 -12.50
N GLY A 124 2.81 -6.66 -11.53
CA GLY A 124 1.39 -6.99 -11.63
C GLY A 124 0.51 -5.77 -11.39
N SER A 125 -0.78 -5.90 -11.72
CA SER A 125 -1.77 -4.87 -11.40
C SER A 125 -3.05 -5.45 -10.82
N PHE A 126 -3.65 -4.74 -9.86
CA PHE A 126 -4.96 -5.09 -9.30
C PHE A 126 -6.07 -4.13 -9.79
N PRO A 127 -7.36 -4.53 -9.69
CA PRO A 127 -8.49 -3.68 -10.10
C PRO A 127 -8.53 -2.34 -9.36
N PHE A 128 -8.73 -1.23 -10.07
CA PHE A 128 -8.66 0.12 -9.48
C PHE A 128 -9.65 0.35 -8.32
N VAL A 129 -10.70 -0.46 -8.20
CA VAL A 129 -11.65 -0.40 -7.07
C VAL A 129 -11.01 -0.67 -5.70
N TRP A 130 -9.86 -1.33 -5.66
CA TRP A 130 -9.05 -1.51 -4.45
C TRP A 130 -8.08 -0.35 -4.16
N ASN A 131 -8.02 0.64 -5.04
CA ASN A 131 -7.30 1.90 -4.84
C ASN A 131 -8.09 3.02 -5.55
N PHE A 132 -9.35 3.15 -5.13
CA PHE A 132 -10.30 4.09 -5.72
C PHE A 132 -9.98 5.49 -5.20
N LEU A 133 -9.47 6.36 -6.06
CA LEU A 133 -9.05 7.70 -5.67
C LEU A 133 -10.26 8.63 -5.61
N GLU A 134 -10.56 9.12 -4.41
CA GLU A 134 -11.62 10.09 -4.16
C GLU A 134 -11.43 11.34 -5.05
N GLY A 135 -12.50 11.76 -5.72
CA GLY A 135 -12.47 12.92 -6.64
C GLY A 135 -11.80 12.71 -7.99
N HIS A 136 -11.22 11.53 -8.26
CA HIS A 136 -10.63 11.19 -9.56
C HIS A 136 -11.33 10.01 -10.24
N ASN A 137 -11.60 8.93 -9.50
CA ASN A 137 -12.33 7.77 -10.01
C ASN A 137 -13.85 8.02 -9.94
N LYS A 138 -14.61 7.38 -10.84
CA LYS A 138 -16.07 7.51 -10.91
C LYS A 138 -16.71 6.14 -10.85
N VAL A 139 -17.84 6.06 -10.13
CA VAL A 139 -18.70 4.88 -10.13
C VAL A 139 -19.67 5.01 -11.31
N ASP A 140 -19.66 4.03 -12.20
CA ASP A 140 -20.70 3.84 -13.19
C ASP A 140 -21.85 3.07 -12.56
N LYS A 141 -23.04 3.69 -12.51
CA LYS A 141 -24.24 3.08 -11.94
C LYS A 141 -24.71 1.84 -12.70
N ASN A 142 -24.28 1.68 -13.95
CA ASN A 142 -24.61 0.54 -14.79
C ASN A 142 -23.55 -0.57 -14.76
N ASP A 143 -22.38 -0.32 -14.16
CA ASP A 143 -21.32 -1.31 -14.02
C ASP A 143 -20.91 -1.48 -12.55
N PRO A 144 -21.40 -2.54 -11.86
CA PRO A 144 -21.05 -2.78 -10.47
C PRO A 144 -19.56 -3.01 -10.26
N LYS A 145 -18.78 -3.38 -11.30
CA LYS A 145 -17.33 -3.56 -11.21
C LYS A 145 -16.56 -2.25 -10.98
N THR A 146 -17.24 -1.10 -11.08
CA THR A 146 -16.68 0.22 -10.79
C THR A 146 -16.91 0.66 -9.34
N THR A 147 -17.65 -0.13 -8.55
CA THR A 147 -17.94 0.15 -7.14
C THR A 147 -16.66 0.03 -6.30
N PRO A 148 -16.31 1.05 -5.49
CA PRO A 148 -15.11 1.00 -4.68
C PRO A 148 -15.16 -0.13 -3.65
N LYS A 149 -14.04 -0.86 -3.54
CA LYS A 149 -13.76 -1.81 -2.46
C LYS A 149 -12.84 -1.19 -1.40
N ALA A 150 -11.99 -0.25 -1.79
CA ALA A 150 -11.23 0.59 -0.90
C ALA A 150 -11.10 2.00 -1.49
N ILE A 151 -11.46 3.01 -0.69
CA ILE A 151 -11.42 4.42 -1.05
C ILE A 151 -10.15 5.03 -0.47
N HIS A 152 -9.39 5.72 -1.30
CA HIS A 152 -8.19 6.46 -0.93
C HIS A 152 -8.50 7.96 -0.99
N TYR A 153 -8.45 8.63 0.15
CA TYR A 153 -8.71 10.07 0.29
C TYR A 153 -7.47 10.91 -0.07
N THR A 154 -6.95 10.75 -1.29
CA THR A 154 -5.66 11.33 -1.74
C THR A 154 -5.52 12.84 -1.62
N ARG A 155 -6.64 13.57 -1.52
CA ARG A 155 -6.65 15.04 -1.42
C ARG A 155 -6.83 15.51 0.03
N GLY A 156 -7.17 14.59 0.94
CA GLY A 156 -7.58 14.84 2.31
C GLY A 156 -8.98 14.29 2.57
N GLY A 157 -9.15 13.61 3.71
CA GLY A 157 -10.43 13.06 4.12
C GLY A 157 -11.22 13.97 5.09
N PRO A 158 -12.41 13.52 5.52
CA PRO A 158 -13.37 14.35 6.29
C PRO A 158 -12.88 14.76 7.69
N TRP A 159 -11.72 14.26 8.13
CA TRP A 159 -11.02 14.72 9.33
C TRP A 159 -10.35 16.10 9.15
N PHE A 160 -10.26 16.63 7.93
CA PHE A 160 -9.82 18.00 7.66
C PHE A 160 -10.99 18.94 7.39
N GLU A 161 -10.92 20.16 7.91
CA GLU A 161 -11.96 21.19 7.71
C GLU A 161 -12.27 21.45 6.23
N ALA A 162 -11.24 21.52 5.39
CA ALA A 162 -11.39 21.77 3.95
C ALA A 162 -12.07 20.60 3.19
N TRP A 163 -12.14 19.41 3.79
CA TRP A 163 -12.56 18.16 3.14
C TRP A 163 -13.79 17.51 3.81
N LYS A 164 -14.51 18.24 4.66
CA LYS A 164 -15.73 17.74 5.33
C LYS A 164 -16.87 17.33 4.39
N ASN A 165 -16.84 17.79 3.14
CA ASN A 165 -17.86 17.50 2.13
C ASN A 165 -17.28 16.72 0.92
N CYS A 166 -16.20 15.97 1.12
CA CYS A 166 -15.62 15.12 0.07
C CYS A 166 -16.57 14.00 -0.37
N GLU A 167 -16.31 13.40 -1.53
CA GLU A 167 -17.09 12.23 -1.96
C GLU A 167 -16.93 11.10 -0.94
N PHE A 168 -18.00 10.32 -0.75
CA PHE A 168 -18.07 9.20 0.20
C PHE A 168 -17.95 9.57 1.69
N VAL A 169 -18.02 10.85 2.07
CA VAL A 169 -18.00 11.27 3.48
C VAL A 169 -19.07 10.57 4.33
N ASP A 170 -20.26 10.34 3.79
CA ASP A 170 -21.34 9.64 4.49
C ASP A 170 -20.92 8.23 4.92
N LEU A 171 -20.16 7.52 4.07
CA LEU A 171 -19.63 6.19 4.40
C LEU A 171 -18.61 6.28 5.52
N TRP A 172 -17.71 7.26 5.48
CA TRP A 172 -16.71 7.45 6.53
C TRP A 172 -17.37 7.79 7.88
N LEU A 173 -18.31 8.74 7.89
CA LEU A 173 -19.04 9.14 9.11
C LEU A 173 -19.83 7.97 9.71
N LYS A 174 -20.44 7.14 8.86
CA LYS A 174 -21.10 5.91 9.29
C LYS A 174 -20.11 4.97 10.02
N HIS A 175 -18.97 4.67 9.40
CA HIS A 175 -17.97 3.76 10.00
C HIS A 175 -17.36 4.33 11.29
N LEU A 176 -17.10 5.64 11.34
CA LEU A 176 -16.64 6.29 12.58
C LEU A 176 -17.68 6.15 13.70
N GLY A 177 -18.96 6.35 13.37
CA GLY A 177 -20.06 6.16 14.31
C GLY A 177 -20.15 4.72 14.83
N ASP A 178 -20.00 3.74 13.95
CA ASP A 178 -20.03 2.32 14.31
C ASP A 178 -18.82 1.94 15.19
N TYR A 179 -17.59 2.34 14.82
CA TYR A 179 -16.38 2.17 15.63
C TYR A 179 -16.51 2.80 17.03
N THR A 180 -17.05 4.01 17.11
CA THR A 180 -17.21 4.72 18.39
C THR A 180 -18.19 4.01 19.32
N LYS A 181 -19.25 3.38 18.78
CA LYS A 181 -20.19 2.59 19.57
C LYS A 181 -19.52 1.31 20.09
N GLU A 182 -18.84 0.58 19.21
CA GLU A 182 -18.14 -0.66 19.57
C GLU A 182 -17.09 -0.41 20.66
N LYS A 183 -16.27 0.65 20.52
CA LYS A 183 -15.27 1.02 21.52
C LYS A 183 -15.88 1.30 22.89
N LYS A 184 -17.06 1.93 22.95
CA LYS A 184 -17.78 2.18 24.21
C LYS A 184 -18.33 0.89 24.81
N SER A 185 -18.86 -0.01 23.98
CA SER A 185 -19.33 -1.33 24.42
C SER A 185 -18.21 -2.19 24.97
N ASN A 186 -17.02 -2.19 24.36
CA ASN A 186 -15.86 -2.96 24.80
C ASN A 186 -15.13 -2.37 26.02
N ALA A 187 -15.41 -1.12 26.36
CA ALA A 187 -14.87 -0.44 27.54
C ALA A 187 -15.81 -0.47 28.76
N SER A 188 -17.00 -1.05 28.62
CA SER A 188 -18.02 -1.22 29.67
C SER A 188 -18.04 -2.66 30.17
#